data_AF-A0A9K3JLI5-F1
#
_entry.id   AF-A0A9K3JLI5-F1
#
_cell.length_a   1.000
_cell.length_b   1.000
_cell.length_c   1.000
_cell.angle_alpha   90.00
_cell.angle_beta   90.00
_cell.angle_gamma   90.00
#
_symmetry.space_group_name_H-M   'P 1'
#
loop_
_entity.id
_entity.type
_entity.pdbx_description
1 polymer ?
#
loop_
_entity_poly.entity_id
_entity_poly.type
_entity_poly.pdbx_seq_one_letter_code
_entity_poly.pdbx_strand_id
1 'polypeptide(L)'
;MEVEQSNQAKMFNEPSMEPSISFVKALQELKNIRPQLYSAAEYCEKSYLHSEQKQVVLDNLKDYAVRALVNAVDHLGTVAYKLTDLLEQQTLEISTTGLHISCLHQVNRYMCAYKKILLF
;
A
#
# COMPACT_ATOMS: atom_id res chain seq x y z
N MET A 1 -41.10 25.40 -10.85
CA MET A 1 -40.13 26.02 -11.76
C MET A 1 -38.86 26.21 -10.95
N GLU A 2 -37.79 25.62 -11.46
CA GLU A 2 -36.45 25.52 -10.89
C GLU A 2 -35.82 26.90 -10.63
N VAL A 3 -34.78 26.95 -9.78
CA VAL A 3 -33.39 27.21 -10.21
C VAL A 3 -32.45 26.70 -9.10
N GLU A 4 -31.72 25.63 -9.41
CA GLU A 4 -30.43 25.28 -8.78
C GLU A 4 -29.33 26.25 -9.25
N GLN A 5 -28.42 26.64 -8.36
CA GLN A 5 -26.98 26.75 -8.62
C GLN A 5 -26.26 27.06 -7.28
N SER A 6 -25.55 26.08 -6.75
CA SER A 6 -24.12 25.84 -6.96
C SER A 6 -23.25 26.79 -6.15
N ASN A 7 -22.61 26.23 -5.12
CA ASN A 7 -21.17 26.39 -4.96
C ASN A 7 -20.68 25.23 -4.09
N GLN A 8 -20.28 24.16 -4.79
CA GLN A 8 -19.30 23.18 -4.31
C GLN A 8 -18.06 23.94 -3.83
N ALA A 9 -18.03 24.28 -2.55
CA ALA A 9 -16.80 24.54 -1.84
C ALA A 9 -16.04 23.22 -1.84
N LYS A 10 -15.12 23.09 -2.81
CA LYS A 10 -14.20 21.97 -3.00
C LYS A 10 -13.77 21.44 -1.63
N MET A 11 -14.15 20.19 -1.37
CA MET A 11 -13.47 19.32 -0.42
C MET A 11 -11.98 19.57 -0.58
N PHE A 12 -11.35 20.13 0.46
CA PHE A 12 -9.96 19.83 0.72
C PHE A 12 -9.94 18.32 0.85
N ASN A 13 -9.52 17.63 -0.22
CA ASN A 13 -9.28 16.21 -0.19
C ASN A 13 -8.16 16.02 0.82
N GLU A 14 -8.53 15.75 2.06
CA GLU A 14 -7.67 15.07 3.00
C GLU A 14 -7.09 13.87 2.24
N PRO A 15 -5.75 13.69 2.21
CA PRO A 15 -5.15 12.58 1.50
C PRO A 15 -5.88 11.32 1.96
N SER A 16 -6.47 10.59 1.00
CA SER A 16 -7.16 9.35 1.31
C SER A 16 -6.15 8.46 2.02
N MET A 17 -6.27 8.34 3.34
CA MET A 17 -5.35 7.54 4.15
C MET A 17 -5.58 6.04 3.92
N GLU A 18 -6.62 5.69 3.17
CA GLU A 18 -7.06 4.33 2.89
C GLU A 18 -5.97 3.41 2.28
N PRO A 19 -5.20 3.83 1.26
CA PRO A 19 -4.12 3.01 0.69
C PRO A 19 -3.01 2.75 1.71
N SER A 20 -2.61 3.77 2.46
CA SER A 20 -1.61 3.68 3.54
C SER A 20 -2.07 2.73 4.66
N ILE A 21 -3.32 2.86 5.10
CA ILE A 21 -3.92 1.96 6.09
C ILE A 21 -3.96 0.53 5.57
N SER A 22 -4.34 0.32 4.31
CA SER A 22 -4.41 -1.01 3.70
C SER A 22 -3.03 -1.67 3.57
N PHE A 23 -1.99 -0.89 3.24
CA PHE A 23 -0.60 -1.36 3.19
C PHE A 23 -0.10 -1.77 4.57
N VAL A 24 -0.33 -0.95 5.60
CA VAL A 24 0.05 -1.25 6.99
C VAL A 24 -0.64 -2.52 7.50
N LYS A 25 -1.92 -2.72 7.16
CA LYS A 25 -2.65 -3.96 7.48
C LYS A 25 -2.00 -5.19 6.85
N ALA A 26 -1.69 -5.14 5.55
CA ALA A 26 -1.02 -6.25 4.86
C ALA A 26 0.38 -6.56 5.43
N LEU A 27 1.14 -5.52 5.80
CA LEU A 27 2.42 -5.69 6.49
C LEU A 27 2.26 -6.39 7.84
N GLN A 28 1.22 -6.01 8.60
CA GLN A 28 0.95 -6.63 9.89
C GLN A 28 0.54 -8.09 9.74
N GLU A 29 -0.27 -8.44 8.75
CA GLU A 29 -0.63 -9.82 8.42
C GLU A 29 0.61 -10.66 8.06
N LEU A 30 1.47 -10.14 7.17
CA LEU A 30 2.74 -10.80 6.84
C LEU A 30 3.63 -11.01 8.08
N LYS A 31 3.71 -10.02 8.98
CA LYS A 31 4.46 -10.13 10.23
C LYS A 31 3.90 -11.22 11.14
N ASN A 32 2.58 -11.43 11.13
CA ASN A 32 1.91 -12.44 11.94
C ASN A 32 2.15 -13.88 11.44
N ILE A 33 2.61 -14.08 10.20
CA ILE A 33 3.00 -15.41 9.69
C ILE A 33 4.20 -15.96 10.46
N ARG A 34 5.14 -15.11 10.87
CA ARG A 34 6.36 -15.54 11.57
C ARG A 34 6.07 -16.40 12.80
N PRO A 35 5.31 -15.93 13.82
CA PRO A 35 5.00 -16.78 14.97
C PRO A 35 4.21 -18.03 14.59
N GLN A 36 3.34 -17.97 13.59
CA GLN A 36 2.60 -19.15 13.12
C GLN A 36 3.55 -20.23 12.57
N LEU A 37 4.54 -19.85 11.77
CA LEU A 37 5.55 -20.76 11.23
C LEU A 37 6.42 -21.35 12.33
N TYR A 38 6.81 -20.57 13.33
CA TYR A 38 7.56 -21.10 14.47
C TYR A 38 6.76 -22.13 15.27
N SER A 39 5.50 -21.83 15.60
CA SER A 39 4.63 -22.78 16.30
C SER A 39 4.38 -24.05 15.49
N ALA A 40 4.20 -23.91 14.16
CA ALA A 40 4.05 -25.06 13.28
C ALA A 40 5.33 -25.90 13.19
N ALA A 41 6.50 -25.26 13.12
CA ALA A 41 7.78 -25.96 13.12
C ALA A 41 8.03 -26.73 14.42
N GLU A 42 7.74 -26.12 15.58
CA GLU A 42 7.83 -26.79 16.88
C GLU A 42 6.87 -27.98 16.96
N TYR A 43 5.63 -27.83 16.47
CA TYR A 43 4.68 -28.93 16.39
C TYR A 43 5.19 -30.06 15.49
N CYS A 44 5.74 -29.72 14.32
CA CYS A 44 6.30 -30.69 13.37
C CYS A 44 7.44 -31.50 14.00
N GLU A 45 8.35 -30.85 14.74
CA GLU A 45 9.43 -31.52 15.45
C GLU A 45 8.89 -32.50 16.50
N LYS A 46 7.97 -32.05 17.36
CA LYS A 46 7.35 -32.90 18.40
C LYS A 46 6.61 -34.08 17.77
N SER A 47 5.84 -33.84 16.71
CA SER A 47 5.09 -34.87 15.99
C SER A 47 6.02 -35.92 15.38
N TYR A 48 7.13 -35.49 14.78
CA TYR A 48 8.12 -36.40 14.23
C TYR A 48 8.79 -37.23 15.31
N LEU A 49 9.20 -36.65 16.45
CA LEU A 49 9.89 -37.37 17.52
C LEU A 49 9.02 -38.46 18.17
N HIS A 50 7.72 -38.20 18.37
CA HIS A 50 6.83 -39.08 19.14
C HIS A 50 5.97 -40.03 18.29
N SER A 51 5.98 -39.90 16.97
CA SER A 51 5.22 -40.80 16.08
C SER A 51 6.00 -42.06 15.72
N GLU A 52 5.34 -43.21 15.79
CA GLU A 52 5.84 -44.49 15.23
C GLU A 52 5.80 -44.49 13.69
N GLN A 53 4.89 -43.71 13.09
CA GLN A 53 4.68 -43.63 11.64
C GLN A 53 5.49 -42.48 11.02
N LYS A 54 6.83 -42.54 11.14
CA LYS A 54 7.75 -41.47 10.72
C LYS A 54 7.56 -41.02 9.27
N GLN A 55 7.37 -41.96 8.33
CA GLN A 55 7.24 -41.63 6.90
C GLN A 55 5.99 -40.80 6.60
N VAL A 56 4.84 -41.16 7.19
CA VAL A 56 3.59 -40.41 7.03
C VAL A 56 3.75 -39.00 7.58
N VAL A 57 4.42 -38.85 8.73
CA VAL A 57 4.72 -37.54 9.31
C VAL A 57 5.63 -36.73 8.38
N LEU A 58 6.68 -37.33 7.81
CA LEU A 58 7.56 -36.62 6.87
C LEU A 58 6.85 -36.15 5.61
N ASP A 59 5.99 -36.98 5.01
CA ASP A 59 5.26 -36.57 3.80
C ASP A 59 4.28 -35.43 4.09
N ASN A 60 3.58 -35.48 5.22
CA ASN A 60 2.74 -34.38 5.68
C ASN A 60 3.54 -33.09 5.94
N LEU A 61 4.76 -33.21 6.51
CA LEU A 61 5.66 -32.08 6.75
C LEU A 61 6.12 -31.44 5.44
N LYS A 62 6.46 -32.24 4.42
CA LYS A 62 6.86 -31.73 3.10
C LYS A 62 5.71 -30.94 2.45
N ASP A 63 4.51 -31.50 2.46
CA ASP A 63 3.32 -30.84 1.92
C ASP A 63 3.03 -29.53 2.66
N TYR A 64 3.16 -29.55 3.99
CA TYR A 64 3.01 -28.35 4.80
C TYR A 64 4.08 -27.31 4.49
N ALA A 65 5.35 -27.69 4.36
CA ALA A 65 6.45 -26.79 4.06
C ALA A 65 6.25 -26.07 2.71
N VAL A 66 5.82 -26.80 1.68
CA VAL A 66 5.49 -26.22 0.37
C VAL A 66 4.34 -25.22 0.50
N ARG A 67 3.26 -25.57 1.20
CA ARG A 67 2.12 -24.67 1.42
C ARG A 67 2.49 -23.43 2.23
N ALA A 68 3.30 -23.59 3.27
CA ALA A 68 3.79 -22.51 4.10
C ALA A 68 4.64 -21.52 3.29
N LEU A 69 5.51 -22.03 2.41
CA LEU A 69 6.30 -21.21 1.49
C LEU A 69 5.42 -20.45 0.50
N VAL A 70 4.48 -21.14 -0.16
CA VAL A 70 3.53 -20.50 -1.09
C VAL A 70 2.74 -19.40 -0.38
N ASN A 71 2.25 -19.66 0.83
CA ASN A 71 1.50 -18.68 1.61
C ASN A 71 2.36 -17.45 1.98
N ALA A 72 3.60 -17.67 2.43
CA ALA A 72 4.52 -16.57 2.74
C ALA A 72 4.83 -15.71 1.51
N VAL A 73 5.03 -16.35 0.34
CA VAL A 73 5.26 -15.65 -0.94
C VAL A 73 4.01 -14.88 -1.39
N ASP A 74 2.81 -15.44 -1.21
CA ASP A 74 1.54 -14.77 -1.52
C ASP A 74 1.35 -13.48 -0.69
N HIS A 75 1.56 -13.57 0.62
CA HIS A 75 1.50 -12.39 1.49
C HIS A 75 2.57 -11.35 1.15
N LEU A 76 3.79 -11.77 0.78
CA LEU A 76 4.83 -10.85 0.28
C LEU A 76 4.39 -10.16 -1.01
N GLY A 77 3.77 -10.90 -1.94
CA GLY A 77 3.22 -10.37 -3.18
C GLY A 77 2.15 -9.31 -2.91
N THR A 78 1.24 -9.58 -1.97
CA THR A 78 0.20 -8.62 -1.55
C THR A 78 0.79 -7.34 -0.96
N VAL A 79 1.81 -7.46 -0.11
CA VAL A 79 2.52 -6.30 0.46
C VAL A 79 3.21 -5.49 -0.63
N ALA A 80 3.90 -6.15 -1.57
CA ALA A 80 4.58 -5.49 -2.68
C ALA A 80 3.60 -4.76 -3.60
N TYR A 81 2.48 -5.39 -3.94
CA TYR A 81 1.41 -4.77 -4.74
C TYR A 81 0.89 -3.50 -4.06
N LYS A 82 0.50 -3.58 -2.78
CA LYS A 82 -0.03 -2.43 -2.03
C LYS A 82 0.99 -1.31 -1.84
N LEU A 83 2.27 -1.64 -1.68
CA LEU A 83 3.34 -0.65 -1.62
C LEU A 83 3.48 0.09 -2.95
N THR A 84 3.44 -0.66 -4.06
CA THR A 84 3.54 -0.09 -5.41
C THR A 84 2.38 0.86 -5.68
N ASP A 85 1.16 0.42 -5.40
CA ASP A 85 -0.06 1.23 -5.53
C ASP A 85 -0.01 2.53 -4.70
N LEU A 86 0.45 2.44 -3.44
CA LEU A 86 0.65 3.61 -2.58
C LEU A 86 1.67 4.60 -3.16
N LEU A 87 2.79 4.10 -3.70
CA LEU A 87 3.83 4.95 -4.30
C LEU A 87 3.36 5.59 -5.61
N GLU A 88 2.59 4.87 -6.42
CA GLU A 88 1.98 5.40 -7.65
C GLU A 88 1.01 6.54 -7.32
N GLN A 89 0.15 6.36 -6.32
CA GLN A 89 -0.76 7.42 -5.89
C GLN A 89 0.00 8.66 -5.39
N GLN A 90 1.01 8.50 -4.55
CA GLN A 90 1.83 9.62 -4.08
C GLN A 90 2.55 10.33 -5.24
N THR A 91 3.02 9.58 -6.24
CA THR A 91 3.66 10.13 -7.43
C THR A 91 2.69 10.99 -8.25
N LEU A 92 1.44 10.56 -8.41
CA LEU A 92 0.39 11.31 -9.09
C LEU A 92 0.02 12.59 -8.32
N GLU A 93 -0.08 12.52 -6.99
CA GLU A 93 -0.32 13.68 -6.13
C GLU A 93 0.81 14.72 -6.24
N ILE A 94 2.06 14.29 -6.19
CA ILE A 94 3.24 15.17 -6.37
C ILE A 94 3.24 15.80 -7.76
N SER A 95 2.93 15.03 -8.80
CA SER A 95 2.87 15.54 -10.18
C SER A 95 1.78 16.62 -10.32
N THR A 96 0.61 16.36 -9.75
CA THR A 96 -0.53 17.30 -9.76
C THR A 96 -0.20 18.59 -9.02
N THR A 97 0.38 18.50 -7.82
CA THR A 97 0.82 19.68 -7.08
C THR A 97 1.92 20.46 -7.81
N GLY A 98 2.86 19.76 -8.46
CA GLY A 98 3.87 20.37 -9.33
C GLY A 98 3.27 21.16 -10.50
N LEU A 99 2.21 20.65 -11.12
CA LEU A 99 1.46 21.38 -12.16
C LEU A 99 0.76 22.62 -11.60
N HIS A 100 0.14 22.52 -10.42
CA HIS A 100 -0.47 23.68 -9.74
C HIS A 100 0.56 24.78 -9.45
N ILE A 101 1.74 24.40 -8.92
CA ILE A 101 2.84 25.33 -8.66
C ILE A 101 3.29 26.00 -9.96
N SER A 102 3.45 25.22 -11.03
CA SER A 102 3.86 25.74 -12.35
C SER A 102 2.86 26.75 -12.91
N CYS A 103 1.56 26.47 -12.77
CA CYS A 103 0.49 27.38 -13.16
C CYS A 103 0.54 28.70 -12.36
N LEU A 104 0.64 28.62 -11.04
CA LEU A 104 0.75 29.81 -10.18
C LEU A 104 1.99 30.65 -10.53
N HIS A 105 3.12 30.00 -10.80
CA HIS A 105 4.34 30.68 -11.22
C HIS A 105 4.16 31.40 -12.56
N GLN A 106 3.45 30.81 -13.51
CA GLN A 106 3.13 31.45 -14.79
C GLN A 106 2.19 32.65 -14.62
N VAL A 107 1.14 32.53 -13.82
CA VAL A 107 0.22 33.65 -13.49
C VAL A 107 0.97 34.81 -12.86
N ASN A 108 1.83 34.52 -11.89
CA ASN A 108 2.65 35.54 -11.23
C ASN A 108 3.58 36.25 -12.24
N ARG A 109 4.22 35.51 -13.15
CA ARG A 109 5.04 36.11 -14.22
C ARG A 109 4.24 37.06 -15.11
N TYR A 110 3.04 36.67 -15.54
CA TYR A 110 2.18 37.55 -16.33
C TYR A 110 1.78 38.79 -15.54
N MET A 111 1.33 38.65 -14.29
CA MET A 111 0.96 39.79 -13.45
C MET A 111 2.12 40.78 -13.23
N CYS A 112 3.34 40.28 -12.99
CA CYS A 112 4.53 41.12 -12.92
C CYS A 112 4.84 41.84 -14.23
N ALA A 113 4.68 41.17 -15.37
CA ALA A 113 4.87 41.79 -16.69
C ALA A 113 3.85 42.90 -16.95
N TYR A 114 2.56 42.65 -16.68
CA TYR A 114 1.49 43.65 -16.81
C TYR A 114 1.74 44.86 -15.91
N LYS A 115 2.16 44.64 -14.66
CA LYS A 115 2.49 45.73 -13.74
C LYS A 115 3.68 46.56 -14.22
N LYS A 116 4.70 45.92 -14.83
CA LYS A 116 5.82 46.65 -15.45
C LYS A 116 5.34 47.51 -16.62
N ILE A 117 4.46 47.00 -17.49
CA ILE A 117 3.93 47.75 -18.63
C ILE A 117 3.10 48.96 -18.15
N LEU A 118 2.24 48.81 -17.14
CA LEU A 118 1.40 49.90 -16.63
C LEU A 118 2.17 51.02 -15.92
N LEU A 119 3.42 50.76 -15.51
CA LEU A 119 4.29 51.73 -14.81
C LEU A 119 5.19 52.52 -15.77
N PHE A 120 5.08 52.29 -17.08
CA PHE A 120 5.66 53.11 -18.15
C PHE A 120 4.55 53.81 -18.93
#